data_AF-A0A7W0G0D9-F1
#
_entry.id   AF-A0A7W0G0D9-F1
#
_cell.length_a   1.000
_cell.length_b   1.000
_cell.length_c   1.000
_cell.angle_alpha   90.00
_cell.angle_beta   90.00
_cell.angle_gamma   90.00
#
_symmetry.space_group_name_H-M   'P 1'
#
loop_
_entity.id
_entity.type
_entity.pdbx_description
1 polymer ?
#
loop_
_entity_poly.entity_id
_entity_poly.type
_entity_poly.pdbx_seq_one_letter_code
_entity_poly.pdbx_strand_id
1 'polypeptide(L)'
;ESAGTSNQSNAGRGRRGTPPAAATPEQQDIANAQTEKMEGAPPNLPPVASPSARPGRVPEAVPGAIMRATLDRTTPLTYGYEEQTMPVLVSSAYFFRPSKEGTNAAVFSADAGAPPLHVAGFIWPTTEQLLRGTSYVMEEPTGKGHVVLYAEDPNFRAIWRSTTRLFFNSFLFQPIF
;
A
#
# COMPACT_ATOMS: atom_id res chain seq x y z
N GLU A 1 41.81 50.49 -12.41
CA GLU A 1 42.69 50.04 -11.29
C GLU A 1 42.40 48.55 -11.06
N SER A 2 43.32 47.59 -11.29
CA SER A 2 44.51 47.24 -10.47
C SER A 2 44.13 47.15 -8.97
N ALA A 3 44.24 46.04 -8.21
CA ALA A 3 45.00 44.79 -8.26
C ALA A 3 44.20 43.70 -7.46
N GLY A 4 44.32 42.38 -7.66
CA GLY A 4 45.42 41.48 -7.23
C GLY A 4 45.52 41.41 -5.69
N THR A 5 45.56 40.28 -4.95
CA THR A 5 45.87 38.85 -5.19
C THR A 5 45.65 38.07 -3.87
N SER A 6 45.70 36.73 -3.91
CA SER A 6 45.90 35.69 -2.85
C SER A 6 44.63 34.99 -2.35
N ASN A 7 44.28 33.75 -2.71
CA ASN A 7 44.92 32.42 -2.89
C ASN A 7 45.04 31.57 -1.60
N GLN A 8 44.71 30.27 -1.78
CA GLN A 8 44.81 29.07 -0.92
C GLN A 8 43.52 28.70 -0.15
N SER A 9 42.72 27.73 -0.61
CA SER A 9 42.91 26.26 -0.66
C SER A 9 42.95 25.58 0.72
N ASN A 10 41.87 24.87 1.08
CA ASN A 10 42.03 23.57 1.74
C ASN A 10 40.81 22.66 1.53
N ALA A 11 41.11 21.38 1.34
CA ALA A 11 40.24 20.31 0.88
C ALA A 11 39.40 19.68 2.00
N GLY A 12 38.24 19.13 1.61
CA GLY A 12 37.73 17.83 2.04
C GLY A 12 37.26 17.64 3.49
N ARG A 13 35.96 17.33 3.65
CA ARG A 13 35.48 16.15 4.40
C ARG A 13 33.95 16.08 4.41
N GLY A 14 33.41 15.00 3.86
CA GLY A 14 32.00 14.64 3.98
C GLY A 14 31.57 14.47 5.44
N ARG A 15 30.35 14.92 5.74
CA ARG A 15 29.61 14.60 6.98
C ARG A 15 28.52 13.61 6.58
N ARG A 16 28.79 12.30 6.69
CA ARG A 16 28.46 11.41 7.82
C ARG A 16 27.01 11.58 8.26
N GLY A 17 26.19 10.59 7.89
CA GLY A 17 24.79 10.47 8.27
C GLY A 17 24.61 10.44 9.79
N THR A 18 23.54 11.10 10.21
CA THR A 18 23.04 11.10 11.59
C THR A 18 22.51 9.71 11.93
N PRO A 19 22.88 9.09 13.06
CA PRO A 19 22.25 7.86 13.53
C PRO A 19 20.76 8.12 13.89
N PRO A 20 19.86 7.13 13.72
CA PRO A 20 18.47 7.29 14.12
C PRO A 20 18.38 7.49 15.64
N ALA A 21 17.55 8.45 16.05
CA ALA A 21 17.31 8.79 17.44
C ALA A 21 16.75 7.59 18.21
N ALA A 22 17.35 7.30 19.37
CA ALA A 22 16.90 6.26 20.28
C ALA A 22 15.47 6.57 20.79
N ALA A 23 14.65 5.53 20.90
CA ALA A 23 13.26 5.61 21.35
C ALA A 23 13.13 6.27 22.74
N THR A 24 12.13 7.12 22.89
CA THR A 24 11.81 7.86 24.12
C THR A 24 11.38 6.89 25.24
N PRO A 25 11.66 7.17 26.53
CA PRO A 25 11.35 6.25 27.65
C PRO A 25 9.90 5.74 27.67
N GLU A 26 8.93 6.59 27.31
CA GLU A 26 7.52 6.18 27.20
C GLU A 26 7.28 5.10 26.15
N GLN A 27 8.01 5.10 25.03
CA GLN A 27 7.90 4.09 23.98
C GLN A 27 8.49 2.74 24.41
N GLN A 28 9.46 2.77 25.32
CA GLN A 28 10.04 1.56 25.92
C GLN A 28 9.06 0.95 26.93
N ASP A 29 8.35 1.77 27.70
CA ASP A 29 7.37 1.28 28.67
C ASP A 29 6.15 0.64 27.99
N ILE A 30 5.67 1.20 26.88
CA ILE A 30 4.56 0.62 26.10
C ILE A 30 5.00 -0.69 25.42
N ALA A 31 6.24 -0.75 24.92
CA ALA A 31 6.81 -1.96 24.34
C ALA A 31 7.02 -3.07 25.39
N ASN A 32 7.48 -2.72 26.58
CA ASN A 32 7.66 -3.66 27.69
C ASN A 32 6.32 -4.19 28.19
N ALA A 33 5.30 -3.34 28.34
CA ALA A 33 3.95 -3.74 28.74
C ALA A 33 3.25 -4.66 27.73
N GLN A 34 3.58 -4.54 26.43
CA GLN A 34 3.11 -5.47 25.40
C GLN A 34 3.88 -6.79 25.40
N THR A 35 5.15 -6.78 25.81
CA THR A 35 6.03 -7.95 25.87
C THR A 35 5.64 -8.90 27.02
N GLU A 36 5.17 -8.37 28.16
CA GLU A 36 4.73 -9.19 29.31
C GLU A 36 3.47 -10.04 29.04
N LYS A 37 2.70 -9.77 27.97
CA LYS A 37 1.47 -10.52 27.64
C LYS A 37 1.65 -11.65 26.63
N MET A 38 2.87 -11.90 26.15
CA MET A 38 3.14 -12.95 25.16
C MET A 38 4.29 -13.85 25.64
N GLU A 39 4.03 -14.65 26.67
CA GLU A 39 4.94 -15.71 27.09
C GLU A 39 5.00 -16.81 26.00
N GLY A 40 5.95 -16.69 25.07
CA GLY A 40 6.20 -17.67 24.01
C GLY A 40 6.55 -17.12 22.61
N ALA A 41 6.52 -15.80 22.39
CA ALA A 41 6.97 -15.21 21.13
C ALA A 41 8.50 -15.02 21.11
N PRO A 42 9.20 -15.28 19.98
CA PRO A 42 10.64 -15.06 19.89
C PRO A 42 10.99 -13.60 20.19
N PRO A 43 12.11 -13.34 20.92
CA PRO A 43 12.39 -12.06 21.60
C PRO A 43 12.69 -10.86 20.69
N ASN A 44 12.62 -11.03 19.37
CA ASN A 44 12.82 -9.93 18.42
C ASN A 44 12.14 -10.27 17.10
N LEU A 45 10.86 -9.90 16.97
CA LEU A 45 10.23 -9.86 15.66
C LEU A 45 10.74 -8.61 14.95
N PRO A 46 11.24 -8.73 13.70
CA PRO A 46 11.56 -7.53 12.92
C PRO A 46 10.31 -6.66 12.84
N PRO A 47 10.46 -5.31 12.87
CA PRO A 47 9.32 -4.41 12.85
C PRO A 47 8.40 -4.76 11.67
N VAL A 48 7.16 -5.12 11.98
CA VAL A 48 6.14 -5.49 10.98
C VAL A 48 5.83 -4.29 10.06
N ALA A 49 6.02 -3.07 10.56
CA ALA A 49 5.93 -1.85 9.78
C ALA A 49 7.20 -1.61 8.97
N SER A 50 7.04 -1.35 7.66
CA SER A 50 8.14 -1.00 6.77
C SER A 50 8.95 0.18 7.34
N PRO A 51 10.30 0.17 7.24
CA PRO A 51 11.15 1.28 7.70
C PRO A 51 10.81 2.64 7.06
N SER A 52 10.14 2.64 5.90
CA SER A 52 9.68 3.84 5.22
C SER A 52 8.30 4.34 5.69
N ALA A 53 7.58 3.56 6.49
CA ALA A 53 6.30 3.96 7.07
C ALA A 53 6.53 5.02 8.16
N ARG A 54 5.77 6.12 8.10
CA ARG A 54 5.81 7.16 9.14
C ARG A 54 4.92 6.74 10.31
N PRO A 55 5.47 6.51 11.52
CA PRO A 55 4.65 6.21 12.70
C PRO A 55 3.67 7.36 12.97
N GLY A 56 2.42 7.04 13.32
CA GLY A 56 1.41 8.03 13.72
C GLY A 56 0.63 8.72 12.60
N ARG A 57 0.84 8.35 11.33
CA ARG A 57 0.06 8.86 10.18
C ARG A 57 -0.58 7.73 9.37
N VAL A 58 -1.17 6.76 10.07
CA VAL A 58 -1.96 5.68 9.44
C VAL A 58 -3.38 6.22 9.21
N PRO A 59 -3.95 6.07 8.02
CA PRO A 59 -5.35 6.42 7.79
C PRO A 59 -6.28 5.71 8.78
N GLU A 60 -7.42 6.33 9.09
CA GLU A 60 -8.45 5.64 9.87
C GLU A 60 -9.00 4.47 9.06
N ALA A 61 -9.07 3.31 9.71
CA ALA A 61 -9.60 2.11 9.07
C ALA A 61 -11.08 2.32 8.72
N VAL A 62 -11.43 1.92 7.50
CA VAL A 62 -12.83 1.89 7.07
C VAL A 62 -13.48 0.68 7.73
N PRO A 63 -14.57 0.81 8.50
CA PRO A 63 -15.19 -0.34 9.17
C PRO A 63 -15.84 -1.33 8.18
N GLY A 64 -16.09 -0.88 6.95
CA GLY A 64 -16.65 -1.66 5.86
C GLY A 64 -17.46 -0.76 4.92
N ALA A 65 -16.96 -0.57 3.70
CA ALA A 65 -17.65 0.16 2.64
C ALA A 65 -17.53 -0.57 1.31
N ILE A 66 -18.56 -0.43 0.49
CA ILE A 66 -18.56 -0.90 -0.89
C ILE A 66 -18.10 0.26 -1.75
N MET A 67 -16.97 0.07 -2.41
CA MET A 67 -16.33 1.06 -3.26
C MET A 67 -16.32 0.56 -4.71
N ARG A 68 -16.34 1.47 -5.67
CA ARG A 68 -16.26 1.17 -7.10
C ARG A 68 -14.80 1.14 -7.53
N ALA A 69 -14.33 -0.03 -7.91
CA ALA A 69 -13.05 -0.19 -8.59
C ALA A 69 -13.26 -0.17 -10.11
N THR A 70 -12.29 0.39 -10.82
CA THR A 70 -12.17 0.34 -12.28
C THR A 70 -11.17 -0.75 -12.64
N LEU A 71 -11.54 -1.61 -13.58
CA LEU A 71 -10.74 -2.74 -14.02
C LEU A 71 -9.93 -2.36 -15.27
N ASP A 72 -8.65 -2.75 -15.29
CA ASP A 72 -7.85 -2.76 -16.51
C ASP A 72 -8.04 -4.09 -17.23
N ARG A 73 -8.83 -4.06 -18.32
CA ARG A 73 -9.21 -5.23 -19.12
C ARG A 73 -8.13 -5.71 -20.08
N THR A 74 -6.96 -5.06 -20.12
CA THR A 74 -5.83 -5.48 -20.96
C THR A 74 -4.98 -6.58 -20.30
N THR A 75 -5.26 -6.89 -19.03
CA THR A 75 -4.44 -7.74 -18.18
C THR A 75 -5.02 -9.16 -18.07
N PRO A 76 -4.19 -10.20 -17.93
CA PRO A 76 -4.71 -11.57 -17.70
C PRO A 76 -5.52 -11.71 -16.41
N LEU A 77 -5.25 -10.86 -15.41
CA LEU A 77 -5.96 -10.87 -14.13
C LEU A 77 -7.44 -10.54 -14.27
N THR A 78 -7.80 -9.70 -15.25
CA THR A 78 -9.19 -9.29 -15.52
C THR A 78 -9.81 -10.08 -16.68
N TYR A 79 -9.24 -11.23 -17.02
CA TYR A 79 -9.82 -12.09 -18.05
C TYR A 79 -11.26 -12.51 -17.73
N GLY A 80 -12.13 -12.38 -18.72
CA GLY A 80 -13.55 -12.70 -18.64
C GLY A 80 -14.42 -11.63 -17.98
N TYR A 81 -13.88 -10.49 -17.55
CA TYR A 81 -14.71 -9.37 -17.12
C TYR A 81 -15.25 -8.60 -18.34
N GLU A 82 -16.57 -8.39 -18.36
CA GLU A 82 -17.26 -7.63 -19.40
C GLU A 82 -17.36 -6.15 -19.02
N GLU A 83 -17.71 -5.88 -17.76
CA GLU A 83 -17.83 -4.55 -17.19
C GLU A 83 -16.47 -3.94 -16.87
N GLN A 84 -16.34 -2.62 -17.08
CA GLN A 84 -15.13 -1.87 -16.75
C GLN A 84 -15.07 -1.43 -15.28
N THR A 85 -16.19 -1.55 -14.55
CA THR A 85 -16.23 -1.24 -13.12
C THR A 85 -16.81 -2.38 -12.32
N MET A 86 -16.41 -2.48 -11.06
CA MET A 86 -16.80 -3.56 -10.18
C MET A 86 -16.88 -3.09 -8.72
N PRO A 87 -17.89 -3.51 -7.94
CA PRO A 87 -17.94 -3.22 -6.51
C PRO A 87 -16.89 -4.06 -5.75
N VAL A 88 -16.11 -3.42 -4.89
CA VAL A 88 -15.14 -4.05 -3.99
C VAL A 88 -15.43 -3.66 -2.56
N LEU A 89 -15.18 -4.58 -1.63
CA LEU A 89 -15.25 -4.29 -0.20
C LEU A 89 -13.95 -3.64 0.22
N VAL A 90 -14.03 -2.55 0.98
CA VAL A 90 -12.89 -1.91 1.66
C VAL A 90 -13.18 -1.91 3.15
N SER A 91 -12.31 -2.55 3.93
CA SER A 91 -12.49 -2.80 5.37
C SER A 91 -11.21 -2.57 6.20
N SER A 92 -10.22 -1.91 5.60
CA SER A 92 -8.93 -1.65 6.23
C SER A 92 -8.51 -0.18 6.17
N ALA A 93 -7.30 0.09 6.65
CA ALA A 93 -6.60 1.37 6.51
C ALA A 93 -5.52 1.32 5.41
N TYR A 94 -5.48 0.25 4.59
CA TYR A 94 -4.43 0.03 3.61
C TYR A 94 -4.84 0.59 2.24
N PHE A 95 -4.26 1.73 1.89
CA PHE A 95 -4.43 2.35 0.58
C PHE A 95 -3.12 2.26 -0.19
N PHE A 96 -3.09 1.40 -1.20
CA PHE A 96 -1.86 1.11 -1.93
C PHE A 96 -1.66 2.08 -3.09
N ARG A 97 -0.43 2.58 -3.23
CA ARG A 97 -0.06 3.28 -4.45
C ARG A 97 -0.03 2.27 -5.61
N PRO A 98 -0.45 2.66 -6.82
CA PRO A 98 -0.29 1.81 -7.99
C PRO A 98 1.16 1.37 -8.17
N SER A 99 1.36 0.14 -8.63
CA SER A 99 2.68 -0.34 -9.01
C SER A 99 3.23 0.49 -10.16
N LYS A 100 4.56 0.66 -10.16
CA LYS A 100 5.27 1.40 -11.21
C LYS A 100 5.84 0.49 -12.29
N GLU A 101 6.22 -0.73 -11.90
CA GLU A 101 6.94 -1.66 -12.76
C GLU A 101 6.04 -2.79 -13.25
N GLY A 102 5.06 -3.21 -12.44
CA GLY A 102 4.06 -4.20 -12.81
C GLY A 102 2.71 -3.63 -13.23
N THR A 103 1.70 -4.50 -13.11
CA THR A 103 0.35 -4.29 -13.65
C THR A 103 -0.65 -3.86 -12.57
N ASN A 104 -1.54 -2.93 -12.88
CA ASN A 104 -2.61 -2.50 -11.97
C ASN A 104 -3.98 -2.97 -12.47
N ALA A 105 -4.36 -4.20 -12.09
CA ALA A 105 -5.57 -4.85 -12.60
C ALA A 105 -6.87 -4.21 -12.12
N ALA A 106 -6.90 -3.68 -10.90
CA ALA A 106 -8.06 -2.98 -10.35
C ALA A 106 -7.61 -1.73 -9.61
N VAL A 107 -8.10 -0.57 -10.03
CA VAL A 107 -7.72 0.74 -9.49
C VAL A 107 -8.94 1.56 -9.11
N PHE A 108 -8.78 2.50 -8.19
CA PHE A 108 -9.79 3.49 -7.91
C PHE A 108 -9.55 4.72 -8.78
N SER A 109 -10.55 5.12 -9.57
CA SER A 109 -10.41 6.22 -10.53
C SER A 109 -9.86 7.48 -9.87
N ALA A 110 -8.80 8.04 -10.45
CA ALA A 110 -8.24 9.33 -10.05
C ALA A 110 -9.04 10.52 -10.61
N ASP A 111 -9.89 10.28 -11.61
CA ASP A 111 -10.68 11.32 -12.26
C ASP A 111 -11.78 11.84 -11.32
N ALA A 112 -11.78 13.16 -11.09
CA ALA A 112 -12.79 13.84 -10.30
C ALA A 112 -14.14 13.96 -11.03
N GLY A 113 -14.15 13.85 -12.36
CA GLY A 113 -15.37 13.82 -13.19
C GLY A 113 -16.01 12.43 -13.28
N ALA A 114 -15.33 11.37 -12.81
CA ALA A 114 -15.88 10.02 -12.77
C ALA A 114 -16.98 9.89 -11.69
N PRO A 115 -17.88 8.89 -11.82
CA PRO A 115 -18.87 8.60 -10.78
C PRO A 115 -18.23 8.45 -9.39
N PRO A 116 -18.94 8.79 -8.30
CA PRO A 116 -18.43 8.61 -6.94
C PRO A 116 -17.90 7.20 -6.72
N LEU A 117 -16.77 7.10 -5.99
CA LEU A 117 -16.21 5.79 -5.65
C LEU A 117 -17.08 5.09 -4.62
N HIS A 118 -17.77 5.84 -3.76
CA HIS A 118 -18.66 5.28 -2.75
C HIS A 118 -19.93 4.72 -3.39
N VAL A 119 -20.20 3.43 -3.14
CA VAL A 119 -21.43 2.76 -3.58
C VAL A 119 -22.38 2.57 -2.39
N ALA A 120 -21.86 2.07 -1.26
CA ALA A 120 -22.64 1.84 -0.05
C ALA A 120 -21.74 1.67 1.19
N GLY A 121 -22.34 1.67 2.38
CA GLY A 121 -21.63 1.51 3.65
C GLY A 121 -21.12 2.82 4.23
N PHE A 122 -20.34 2.73 5.30
CA PHE A 122 -19.83 3.90 6.02
C PHE A 122 -18.40 4.25 5.58
N ILE A 123 -18.17 5.52 5.25
CA ILE A 123 -16.84 6.05 4.94
C ILE A 123 -16.59 7.31 5.77
N TRP A 124 -15.31 7.55 6.11
CA TRP A 124 -14.91 8.82 6.69
C TRP A 124 -14.92 9.91 5.61
N PRO A 125 -15.07 11.19 5.98
CA PRO A 125 -15.03 12.29 5.02
C PRO A 125 -13.74 12.35 4.19
N THR A 126 -12.63 11.82 4.71
CA THR A 126 -11.32 11.78 4.03
C THR A 126 -11.08 10.51 3.22
N THR A 127 -11.85 9.44 3.44
CA THR A 127 -11.59 8.11 2.85
C THR A 127 -11.60 8.16 1.33
N GLU A 128 -12.62 8.77 0.73
CA GLU A 128 -12.75 8.81 -0.73
C GLU A 128 -11.58 9.58 -1.37
N GLN A 129 -11.11 10.66 -0.73
CA GLN A 129 -9.96 11.42 -1.21
C GLN A 129 -8.67 10.59 -1.15
N LEU A 130 -8.48 9.80 -0.09
CA LEU A 130 -7.32 8.93 0.07
C LEU A 130 -7.34 7.74 -0.90
N LEU A 131 -8.53 7.26 -1.26
CA LEU A 131 -8.71 6.11 -2.12
C LEU A 131 -8.53 6.46 -3.61
N ARG A 132 -8.78 7.70 -4.02
CA ARG A 132 -8.62 8.13 -5.43
C ARG A 132 -7.19 7.95 -5.92
N GLY A 133 -7.03 7.29 -7.07
CA GLY A 133 -5.73 7.02 -7.67
C GLY A 133 -4.91 5.93 -6.96
N THR A 134 -5.53 5.17 -6.06
CA THR A 134 -4.91 4.00 -5.41
C THR A 134 -5.27 2.71 -6.14
N SER A 135 -4.47 1.67 -5.91
CA SER A 135 -4.69 0.35 -6.50
C SER A 135 -5.33 -0.60 -5.48
N TYR A 136 -6.31 -1.37 -5.94
CA TYR A 136 -6.99 -2.42 -5.18
C TYR A 136 -6.38 -3.80 -5.47
N VAL A 137 -6.06 -4.08 -6.72
CA VAL A 137 -5.27 -5.26 -7.12
C VAL A 137 -4.13 -4.81 -8.03
N MET A 138 -2.93 -5.18 -7.65
CA MET A 138 -1.73 -5.00 -8.45
C MET A 138 -0.91 -6.28 -8.52
N GLU A 139 -0.14 -6.39 -9.56
CA GLU A 139 0.82 -7.45 -9.81
C GLU A 139 2.18 -6.79 -10.01
N GLU A 140 3.22 -7.40 -9.44
CA GLU A 140 4.60 -6.94 -9.57
C GLU A 140 5.50 -8.14 -9.92
N PRO A 141 6.31 -8.03 -10.99
CA PRO A 141 7.27 -9.06 -11.34
C PRO A 141 8.40 -9.08 -10.29
N THR A 142 8.68 -10.25 -9.73
CA THR A 142 9.76 -10.46 -8.75
C THR A 142 10.65 -11.62 -9.20
N GLY A 143 11.80 -11.29 -9.78
CA GLY A 143 12.75 -12.29 -10.28
C GLY A 143 12.19 -13.07 -11.47
N LYS A 144 11.84 -14.34 -11.25
CA LYS A 144 11.23 -15.23 -12.26
C LYS A 144 9.75 -15.52 -12.01
N GLY A 145 9.16 -14.88 -11.02
CA GLY A 145 7.75 -15.06 -10.65
C GLY A 145 7.05 -13.73 -10.47
N HIS A 146 5.78 -13.81 -10.07
CA HIS A 146 4.90 -12.66 -9.94
C HIS A 146 4.27 -12.65 -8.56
N VAL A 147 4.11 -11.45 -8.00
CA VAL A 147 3.43 -11.23 -6.73
C VAL A 147 2.17 -10.44 -7.00
N VAL A 148 1.01 -11.06 -6.76
CA VAL A 148 -0.28 -10.38 -6.82
C VAL A 148 -0.66 -9.91 -5.41
N LEU A 149 -0.83 -8.60 -5.27
CA LEU A 149 -1.20 -7.95 -4.02
C LEU A 149 -2.64 -7.46 -4.10
N TYR A 150 -3.45 -7.90 -3.14
CA TYR A 150 -4.82 -7.46 -2.93
C TYR A 150 -4.87 -6.50 -1.73
N ALA A 151 -5.65 -5.43 -1.86
CA ALA A 151 -5.81 -4.49 -0.76
C ALA A 151 -6.59 -5.07 0.43
N GLU A 152 -7.45 -6.04 0.16
CA GLU A 152 -8.35 -6.68 1.13
C GLU A 152 -8.42 -8.19 0.84
N ASP A 153 -9.06 -8.95 1.72
CA ASP A 153 -9.31 -10.38 1.48
C ASP A 153 -10.22 -10.58 0.25
N PRO A 154 -9.73 -11.20 -0.84
CA PRO A 154 -10.52 -11.40 -2.05
C PRO A 154 -11.68 -12.39 -1.87
N ASN A 155 -11.72 -13.14 -0.77
CA ASN A 155 -12.78 -14.09 -0.43
C ASN A 155 -13.39 -13.79 0.94
N PHE A 156 -13.47 -12.51 1.33
CA PHE A 156 -14.00 -12.08 2.63
C PHE A 156 -15.29 -12.84 3.00
N ARG A 157 -15.19 -13.67 4.06
CA ARG A 157 -16.25 -14.54 4.60
C ARG A 157 -16.94 -15.45 3.57
N ALA A 158 -16.32 -15.71 2.42
CA ALA A 158 -16.89 -16.44 1.28
C ALA A 158 -18.22 -15.87 0.74
N ILE A 159 -18.56 -14.63 1.09
CA ILE A 159 -19.79 -13.96 0.62
C ILE A 159 -19.51 -12.97 -0.52
N TRP A 160 -18.31 -12.40 -0.57
CA TRP A 160 -17.97 -11.37 -1.54
C TRP A 160 -17.51 -11.97 -2.88
N ARG A 161 -18.47 -12.17 -3.79
CA ARG A 161 -18.20 -12.84 -5.07
C ARG A 161 -17.49 -11.99 -6.11
N SER A 162 -17.46 -10.67 -5.91
CA SER A 162 -16.94 -9.75 -6.93
C SER A 162 -15.47 -10.00 -7.22
N THR A 163 -14.66 -10.20 -6.19
CA THR A 163 -13.21 -10.40 -6.30
C THR A 163 -12.81 -11.87 -6.48
N THR A 164 -13.75 -12.81 -6.34
CA THR A 164 -13.48 -14.24 -6.46
C THR A 164 -12.90 -14.62 -7.82
N ARG A 165 -13.42 -14.07 -8.92
CA ARG A 165 -12.86 -14.33 -10.26
C ARG A 165 -11.45 -13.77 -10.42
N LEU A 166 -11.18 -12.58 -9.89
CA LEU A 166 -9.83 -12.00 -9.86
C LEU A 166 -8.87 -12.94 -9.12
N PHE A 167 -9.31 -13.48 -7.98
CA PHE A 167 -8.51 -14.43 -7.20
C PHE A 167 -8.17 -15.69 -7.99
N PHE A 168 -9.14 -16.30 -8.66
CA PHE A 168 -8.88 -17.46 -9.55
C PHE A 168 -7.91 -17.12 -10.68
N ASN A 169 -8.11 -15.98 -11.34
CA ASN A 169 -7.24 -15.53 -12.43
C ASN A 169 -5.78 -15.34 -11.96
N SER A 170 -5.57 -14.95 -10.69
CA SER A 170 -4.24 -14.73 -10.10
C SER A 170 -3.37 -15.96 -9.93
N PHE A 171 -3.91 -17.17 -9.91
CA PHE A 171 -3.05 -18.37 -9.90
C PHE A 171 -3.20 -19.20 -11.18
N LEU A 172 -4.28 -19.02 -11.92
CA LEU A 172 -4.44 -19.66 -13.22
C LEU A 172 -3.55 -19.02 -14.30
N PHE A 173 -3.40 -17.69 -14.32
CA PHE A 173 -2.73 -16.99 -15.42
C PHE A 173 -1.35 -16.39 -15.10
N GLN A 174 -0.97 -16.30 -13.83
CA GLN A 174 0.31 -15.70 -13.42
C GLN A 174 1.58 -16.50 -13.76
N PRO A 175 1.61 -17.86 -13.80
CA PRO A 175 2.84 -18.56 -14.19
C PRO A 175 3.10 -18.57 -15.71
N ILE A 176 2.30 -17.86 -16.51
CA ILE A 176 2.24 -18.04 -17.97
C ILE A 176 2.91 -16.87 -18.75
N PHE A 177 3.23 -15.74 -18.11
CA PHE A 177 3.78 -14.56 -18.80
C PHE A 177 4.90 -13.87 -18.04
#